data_AF-A0A8T8LIA7-F1
#
_entry.id   AF-A0A8T8LIA7-F1
#
_cell.length_a   1.000
_cell.length_b   1.000
_cell.length_c   1.000
_cell.angle_alpha   90.00
_cell.angle_beta   90.00
_cell.angle_gamma   90.00
#
_symmetry.space_group_name_H-M   'P 1'
#
loop_
_entity.id
_entity.type
_entity.pdbx_description
1 polymer ?
#
loop_
_entity_poly.entity_id
_entity_poly.type
_entity_poly.pdbx_seq_one_letter_code
_entity_poly.pdbx_strand_id
1 'polypeptide(L)'
;MYEGATVAVVIPAYNEAGFVGEVIETVPAFVDRVYVVDDRSTDDTWTEIRETLDGFEGSERPGGRLRGIPEASGVRTDGSGPIADGSGPMPDGTGPIPDGTGPAWRDRIAARDARSGTALPDRRIVALRHRENTGVGGAIKTGYRNAVADDAGVDVVAVMNGDGQMDPSILDRIIDPVVSGDADYAKGNRLWHTEYRRDMSGWRTFGNVLLTGLTRVASGYWRMTDPQNGYTAISRTALDRVAFESLYDDYGFCNHLLVRLNRQGLRIADVPMRAVYGDETSHIRYGSFVPALSLLLLRSYLGRLFAARGRGFGDPTAAAQLFGIGSVGAGLAVGLGSLLSLVPAAASVGVALALVGVAAFLAGVAGERRRNADLEVRVDSEAPPWRVDVETEDASPGEETPAGEE
;
A
#
# COMPACT_ATOMS: atom_id res chain seq x y z
N MET A 1 -0.29 23.06 -3.11
CA MET A 1 -1.61 22.57 -3.53
C MET A 1 -1.49 22.06 -4.94
N TYR A 2 -2.07 20.90 -5.19
CA TYR A 2 -2.15 20.26 -6.50
C TYR A 2 -3.62 20.12 -6.86
N GLU A 3 -4.08 20.75 -7.94
CA GLU A 3 -5.50 20.76 -8.36
C GLU A 3 -6.47 21.12 -7.20
N GLY A 4 -6.09 22.09 -6.37
CA GLY A 4 -6.87 22.54 -5.20
C GLY A 4 -6.76 21.68 -3.94
N ALA A 5 -6.12 20.50 -4.01
CA ALA A 5 -5.90 19.62 -2.86
C ALA A 5 -4.61 19.97 -2.10
N THR A 6 -4.65 19.92 -0.77
CA THR A 6 -3.44 19.91 0.07
C THR A 6 -2.82 18.52 0.04
N VAL A 7 -1.57 18.42 -0.41
CA VAL A 7 -0.85 17.15 -0.54
C VAL A 7 0.24 17.03 0.52
N ALA A 8 0.25 15.91 1.22
CA ALA A 8 1.36 15.51 2.08
C ALA A 8 2.12 14.32 1.49
N VAL A 9 3.43 14.26 1.74
CA VAL A 9 4.27 13.09 1.48
C VAL A 9 4.83 12.58 2.81
N VAL A 10 4.73 11.28 3.03
CA VAL A 10 5.40 10.56 4.11
C VAL A 10 6.61 9.84 3.54
N ILE A 11 7.77 10.08 4.15
CA ILE A 11 9.05 9.44 3.79
C ILE A 11 9.49 8.55 4.95
N PRO A 12 9.12 7.25 4.95
CA PRO A 12 9.66 6.30 5.92
C PRO A 12 11.12 5.98 5.56
N ALA A 13 12.00 5.93 6.57
CA ALA A 13 13.41 5.61 6.40
C ALA A 13 13.91 4.67 7.51
N TYR A 14 14.64 3.63 7.13
CA TYR A 14 15.37 2.76 8.05
C TYR A 14 16.66 2.26 7.41
N ASN A 15 17.79 2.79 7.84
CA ASN A 15 19.11 2.55 7.24
C ASN A 15 19.18 2.91 5.74
N GLU A 16 18.78 4.14 5.42
CA GLU A 16 18.74 4.71 4.06
C GLU A 16 19.79 5.84 3.89
N ALA A 17 20.88 5.78 4.65
CA ALA A 17 21.97 6.75 4.52
C ALA A 17 22.57 6.69 3.11
N GLY A 18 22.76 7.86 2.51
CA GLY A 18 23.20 8.05 1.13
C GLY A 18 22.08 8.25 0.12
N PHE A 19 20.81 8.06 0.52
CA PHE A 19 19.64 8.18 -0.37
C PHE A 19 18.59 9.16 0.18
N VAL A 20 18.32 9.13 1.48
CA VAL A 20 17.18 9.85 2.08
C VAL A 20 17.25 11.37 1.88
N GLY A 21 18.44 11.97 1.87
CA GLY A 21 18.64 13.39 1.63
C GLY A 21 18.18 13.80 0.23
N GLU A 22 18.62 13.08 -0.80
CA GLU A 22 18.20 13.32 -2.20
C GLU A 22 16.68 13.14 -2.35
N VAL A 23 16.10 12.12 -1.71
CA VAL A 23 14.65 11.90 -1.72
C VAL A 23 13.90 13.11 -1.15
N ILE A 24 14.37 13.70 -0.05
CA ILE A 24 13.74 14.89 0.55
C ILE A 24 13.84 16.11 -0.38
N GLU A 25 15.01 16.31 -0.99
CA GLU A 25 15.31 17.44 -1.88
C GLU A 25 14.50 17.39 -3.18
N THR A 26 14.28 16.18 -3.70
CA THR A 26 13.61 15.95 -4.99
C THR A 26 12.09 15.85 -4.92
N VAL A 27 11.50 15.86 -3.72
CA VAL A 27 10.03 15.95 -3.55
C VAL A 27 9.49 17.17 -4.34
N PRO A 28 8.47 16.99 -5.20
CA PRO A 28 7.93 18.06 -6.03
C PRO A 28 7.44 19.29 -5.27
N ALA A 29 7.55 20.46 -5.89
CA ALA A 29 7.16 21.74 -5.30
C ALA A 29 5.66 21.88 -5.00
N PHE A 30 4.80 21.09 -5.64
CA PHE A 30 3.35 21.11 -5.38
C PHE A 30 2.96 20.48 -4.03
N VAL A 31 3.89 19.73 -3.41
CA VAL A 31 3.69 19.08 -2.11
C VAL A 31 3.77 20.12 -0.98
N ASP A 32 2.69 20.21 -0.21
CA ASP A 32 2.53 21.20 0.85
C ASP A 32 3.23 20.78 2.16
N ARG A 33 3.22 19.48 2.44
CA ARG A 33 3.73 18.89 3.70
C ARG A 33 4.61 17.68 3.44
N VAL A 34 5.73 17.60 4.15
CA VAL A 34 6.61 16.42 4.11
C VAL A 34 6.87 15.95 5.53
N TYR A 35 6.57 14.69 5.81
CA TYR A 35 6.85 14.03 7.08
C TYR A 35 7.88 12.94 6.87
N VAL A 36 9.13 13.22 7.25
CA VAL A 36 10.23 12.26 7.18
C VAL A 36 10.28 11.50 8.51
N VAL A 37 10.24 10.17 8.47
CA VAL A 37 10.15 9.32 9.65
C VAL A 37 11.33 8.35 9.69
N ASP A 38 12.31 8.65 10.54
CA ASP A 38 13.38 7.70 10.89
C ASP A 38 12.86 6.63 11.85
N ASP A 39 12.76 5.39 11.40
CA ASP A 39 12.31 4.24 12.19
C ASP A 39 13.46 3.64 13.02
N ARG A 40 14.17 4.53 13.72
CA ARG A 40 15.33 4.21 14.56
C ARG A 40 16.47 3.56 13.77
N SER A 41 16.95 4.23 12.72
CA SER A 41 18.12 3.76 11.96
C SER A 41 19.36 3.60 12.85
N THR A 42 20.22 2.68 12.42
CA THR A 42 21.49 2.31 13.07
C THR A 42 22.72 2.88 12.35
N ASP A 43 22.52 3.47 11.18
CA ASP A 43 23.51 4.21 10.39
C ASP A 43 23.28 5.74 10.48
N ASP A 44 23.85 6.48 9.54
CA ASP A 44 23.80 7.95 9.49
C ASP A 44 22.49 8.54 8.93
N THR A 45 21.46 7.72 8.65
CA THR A 45 20.17 8.17 8.09
C THR A 45 19.57 9.36 8.84
N TRP A 46 19.57 9.31 10.19
CA TRP A 46 19.02 10.41 10.98
C TRP A 46 19.84 11.69 10.90
N THR A 47 21.17 11.55 10.82
CA THR A 47 22.09 12.67 10.68
C THR A 47 21.86 13.35 9.34
N GLU A 48 21.80 12.57 8.26
CA GLU A 48 21.52 13.06 6.90
C GLU A 48 20.18 13.79 6.81
N ILE A 49 19.10 13.22 7.37
CA ILE A 49 17.79 13.89 7.45
C ILE A 49 17.93 15.27 8.11
N ARG A 50 18.68 15.37 9.21
CA ARG A 50 18.86 16.63 9.95
C ARG A 50 19.66 17.64 9.15
N GLU A 51 20.77 17.24 8.56
CA GLU A 51 21.62 18.11 7.74
C GLU A 51 20.86 18.64 6.52
N THR A 52 20.07 17.80 5.85
CA THR A 52 19.21 18.23 4.73
C THR A 52 18.20 19.28 5.18
N LEU A 53 17.55 19.10 6.35
CA LEU A 53 16.58 20.06 6.88
C LEU A 53 17.23 21.38 7.32
N ASP A 54 18.40 21.33 7.95
CA ASP A 54 19.17 22.53 8.33
C ASP A 54 19.59 23.33 7.07
N GLY A 55 19.87 22.63 5.96
CA GLY A 55 20.09 23.24 4.65
C GLY A 55 18.88 24.02 4.12
N PHE A 56 17.66 23.53 4.35
CA PHE A 56 16.43 24.26 4.02
C PHE A 56 16.25 25.51 4.89
N GLU A 57 16.60 25.46 6.17
CA GLU A 57 16.53 26.61 7.09
C GLU A 57 17.58 27.69 6.80
N GLY A 58 18.79 27.28 6.38
CA GLY A 58 19.90 28.18 6.06
C GLY A 58 19.77 28.93 4.73
N SER A 59 18.88 28.49 3.84
CA SER A 59 18.53 29.25 2.63
C SER A 59 17.57 30.39 3.02
N GLU A 60 17.95 31.66 2.81
CA GLU A 60 17.09 32.81 3.10
C GLU A 60 15.74 32.71 2.35
N ARG A 61 14.74 32.12 3.00
CA ARG A 61 13.34 32.11 2.57
C ARG A 61 12.49 32.76 3.66
N PRO A 62 11.64 33.75 3.32
CA PRO A 62 10.92 34.52 4.31
C PRO A 62 9.68 33.76 4.79
N GLY A 63 9.83 33.02 5.91
CA GLY A 63 8.72 32.81 6.85
C GLY A 63 8.23 31.37 7.06
N GLY A 64 9.01 30.57 7.79
CA GLY A 64 8.54 29.30 8.36
C GLY A 64 9.15 29.02 9.73
N ARG A 65 8.56 29.55 10.82
CA ARG A 65 8.98 29.18 12.17
C ARG A 65 8.52 27.75 12.49
N LEU A 66 9.45 26.83 12.70
CA LEU A 66 9.18 25.54 13.33
C LEU A 66 8.66 25.75 14.76
N ARG A 67 7.50 25.18 15.05
CA ARG A 67 6.97 25.10 16.43
C ARG A 67 7.17 23.66 16.89
N GLY A 68 8.03 23.45 17.89
CA GLY A 68 8.26 22.14 18.49
C GLY A 68 6.96 21.55 19.03
N ILE A 69 6.71 20.28 18.72
CA ILE A 69 5.61 19.49 19.28
C ILE A 69 6.18 18.66 20.46
N PRO A 70 5.44 18.45 21.56
CA PRO A 70 5.97 17.81 22.76
C PRO A 70 6.41 16.38 22.48
N GLU A 71 7.51 15.97 23.11
CA GLU A 71 7.97 14.59 23.16
C GLU A 71 6.81 13.67 23.55
N ALA A 72 6.56 12.63 22.73
CA ALA A 72 5.58 11.60 23.03
C ALA A 72 6.03 10.82 24.28
N SER A 73 5.56 11.28 25.44
CA SER A 73 5.75 10.64 26.72
C SER A 73 4.88 9.39 26.82
N GLY A 74 5.53 8.22 26.86
CA GLY A 74 5.12 7.06 27.65
C GLY A 74 3.89 6.28 27.18
N VAL A 75 4.10 5.32 26.27
CA VAL A 75 3.30 4.09 26.25
C VAL A 75 4.23 2.96 26.70
N ARG A 76 3.88 2.31 27.81
CA ARG A 76 4.55 1.11 28.31
C ARG A 76 4.14 -0.05 27.41
N THR A 77 5.10 -0.76 26.85
CA THR A 77 4.92 -2.03 26.16
C THR A 77 5.25 -3.17 27.13
N ASP A 78 4.28 -3.58 27.95
CA ASP A 78 4.30 -4.93 28.54
C ASP A 78 3.50 -5.87 27.64
N GLY A 79 4.23 -6.50 26.71
CA GLY A 79 3.73 -7.51 25.77
C GLY A 79 3.38 -8.84 26.44
N SER A 80 2.41 -8.85 27.35
CA SER A 80 1.81 -10.06 27.89
C SER A 80 0.41 -9.79 28.44
N GLY A 81 -0.59 -9.71 27.56
CA GLY A 81 -2.00 -9.66 27.90
C GLY A 81 -2.86 -10.22 26.76
N PRO A 82 -3.95 -10.95 27.05
CA PRO A 82 -4.72 -11.66 26.04
C PRO A 82 -5.35 -10.68 25.04
N ILE A 83 -5.42 -11.12 23.78
CA ILE A 83 -6.19 -10.45 22.72
C ILE A 83 -7.62 -10.28 23.23
N ALA A 84 -7.98 -9.04 23.59
CA ALA A 84 -9.35 -8.70 23.93
C ALA A 84 -10.23 -8.93 22.69
N ASP A 85 -11.28 -9.73 22.86
CA ASP A 85 -12.32 -9.91 21.87
C ASP A 85 -13.09 -8.59 21.73
N GLY A 86 -13.17 -8.08 20.50
CA GLY A 86 -13.95 -6.88 20.18
C GLY A 86 -15.45 -7.11 20.21
N SER A 87 -15.98 -7.74 21.27
CA SER A 87 -17.39 -8.00 21.52
C SER A 87 -18.07 -6.76 22.17
N GLY A 88 -17.86 -5.59 21.57
CA GLY A 88 -18.63 -4.37 21.86
C GLY A 88 -19.60 -4.09 20.71
N PRO A 89 -20.87 -3.74 20.97
CA PRO A 89 -21.80 -3.40 19.90
C PRO A 89 -21.31 -2.12 19.19
N MET A 90 -20.92 -2.27 17.93
CA MET A 90 -20.71 -1.15 17.02
C MET A 90 -22.05 -0.42 16.81
N PRO A 91 -22.09 0.92 16.85
CA PRO A 91 -23.30 1.67 16.52
C PRO A 91 -23.78 1.27 15.13
N ASP A 92 -25.10 1.07 15.03
CA ASP A 92 -25.81 0.65 13.86
C ASP A 92 -25.73 1.72 12.77
N GLY A 93 -24.90 1.46 11.77
CA GLY A 93 -24.83 2.25 10.53
C GLY A 93 -26.05 2.06 9.64
N THR A 94 -27.27 2.15 10.21
CA THR A 94 -28.58 2.00 9.55
C THR A 94 -28.98 3.22 8.70
N GLY A 95 -28.09 4.19 8.53
CA GLY A 95 -28.26 5.23 7.52
C GLY A 95 -28.11 4.65 6.10
N PRO A 96 -28.87 5.16 5.11
CA PRO A 96 -28.56 4.85 3.72
C PRO A 96 -27.07 5.10 3.47
N ILE A 97 -26.42 4.17 2.76
CA ILE A 97 -25.07 4.36 2.22
C ILE A 97 -25.10 5.73 1.54
N PRO A 98 -24.37 6.75 2.01
CA PRO A 98 -24.20 7.94 1.20
C PRO A 98 -23.44 7.44 -0.01
N ASP A 99 -24.08 7.53 -1.17
CA ASP A 99 -23.53 7.17 -2.46
C ASP A 99 -22.16 7.86 -2.57
N GLY A 100 -21.09 7.11 -2.25
CA GLY A 100 -19.70 7.57 -2.29
C GLY A 100 -19.20 7.75 -3.72
N THR A 101 -20.13 7.78 -4.67
CA THR A 101 -19.95 8.02 -6.08
C THR A 101 -20.44 9.45 -6.35
N GLY A 102 -19.60 10.45 -6.07
CA GLY A 102 -19.95 11.83 -6.43
C GLY A 102 -19.12 12.92 -5.77
N PRO A 103 -19.24 14.17 -6.27
CA PRO A 103 -18.38 15.33 -6.01
C PRO A 103 -18.38 15.87 -4.56
N ALA A 104 -18.92 15.15 -3.58
CA ALA A 104 -19.19 15.66 -2.23
C ALA A 104 -17.93 16.12 -1.45
N TRP A 105 -16.73 15.62 -1.79
CA TRP A 105 -15.48 16.15 -1.24
C TRP A 105 -14.84 17.21 -2.15
N ARG A 106 -15.10 17.18 -3.47
CA ARG A 106 -14.81 18.29 -4.38
C ARG A 106 -15.57 19.54 -3.96
N ASP A 107 -16.80 19.39 -3.47
CA ASP A 107 -17.59 20.47 -2.88
C ASP A 107 -16.94 21.01 -1.60
N ARG A 108 -16.19 20.19 -0.85
CA ARG A 108 -15.38 20.64 0.30
C ARG A 108 -14.13 21.41 -0.13
N ILE A 109 -13.45 20.97 -1.20
CA ILE A 109 -12.32 21.70 -1.82
C ILE A 109 -12.78 23.02 -2.42
N ALA A 110 -13.81 23.01 -3.28
CA ALA A 110 -14.39 24.21 -3.88
C ALA A 110 -14.94 25.18 -2.83
N ALA A 111 -15.56 24.67 -1.76
CA ALA A 111 -15.98 25.51 -0.64
C ALA A 111 -14.81 26.02 0.23
N ARG A 112 -13.65 25.34 0.24
CA ARG A 112 -12.42 25.81 0.90
C ARG A 112 -11.78 26.91 0.07
N ASP A 113 -11.65 26.74 -1.25
CA ASP A 113 -11.15 27.76 -2.19
C ASP A 113 -11.98 29.05 -2.15
N ALA A 114 -13.30 28.95 -1.99
CA ALA A 114 -14.17 30.12 -1.79
C ALA A 114 -13.93 30.86 -0.46
N ARG A 115 -13.27 30.23 0.52
CA ARG A 115 -12.96 30.80 1.86
C ARG A 115 -11.51 31.23 2.01
N SER A 116 -10.56 30.67 1.25
CA SER A 116 -9.12 30.94 1.38
C SER A 116 -8.60 31.72 0.17
N GLY A 117 -8.89 33.03 0.12
CA GLY A 117 -8.23 33.99 -0.76
C GLY A 117 -6.79 34.31 -0.35
N THR A 118 -6.01 33.32 0.05
CA THR A 118 -4.67 33.48 0.62
C THR A 118 -3.71 32.47 0.01
N ALA A 119 -2.65 32.97 -0.63
CA ALA A 119 -1.47 32.20 -1.02
C ALA A 119 -1.00 31.34 0.16
N LEU A 120 -0.78 30.05 -0.06
CA LEU A 120 -0.28 29.17 1.00
C LEU A 120 1.16 29.54 1.35
N PRO A 121 1.50 29.64 2.65
CA PRO A 121 2.87 29.85 3.11
C PRO A 121 3.72 28.59 2.93
N ASP A 122 5.05 28.78 2.96
CA ASP A 122 6.16 27.81 2.86
C ASP A 122 5.83 26.32 3.08
N ARG A 123 6.30 25.47 2.15
CA ARG A 123 6.34 24.01 2.28
C ARG A 123 6.92 23.62 3.65
N ARG A 124 6.16 22.88 4.47
CA ARG A 124 6.61 22.46 5.81
C ARG A 124 7.19 21.05 5.74
N ILE A 125 8.46 20.92 6.12
CA ILE A 125 9.15 19.63 6.25
C ILE A 125 9.35 19.33 7.73
N VAL A 126 8.95 18.14 8.17
CA VAL A 126 9.01 17.70 9.57
C VAL A 126 9.77 16.39 9.66
N ALA A 127 10.88 16.39 10.41
CA ALA A 127 11.61 15.17 10.75
C ALA A 127 11.11 14.59 12.08
N LEU A 128 10.77 13.30 12.04
CA LEU A 128 10.27 12.50 13.15
C LEU A 128 11.21 11.32 13.37
N ARG A 129 11.47 10.97 14.63
CA ARG A 129 12.31 9.82 14.99
C ARG A 129 11.60 8.92 15.97
N HIS A 130 11.56 7.64 15.66
CA HIS A 130 11.08 6.63 16.59
C HIS A 130 12.11 6.28 17.66
N ARG A 131 11.62 5.91 18.84
CA ARG A 131 12.46 5.46 19.96
C ARG A 131 13.01 4.06 19.75
N GLU A 132 12.24 3.23 19.04
CA GLU A 132 12.51 1.85 18.69
C GLU A 132 12.07 1.61 17.25
N ASN A 133 12.62 0.59 16.59
CA ASN A 133 12.20 0.21 15.25
C ASN A 133 10.82 -0.45 15.33
N THR A 134 9.86 0.09 14.58
CA THR A 134 8.46 -0.37 14.57
C THR A 134 8.09 -1.10 13.27
N GLY A 135 8.98 -1.06 12.26
CA GLY A 135 8.73 -1.54 10.92
C GLY A 135 8.22 -0.42 10.00
N VAL A 136 8.32 -0.68 8.68
CA VAL A 136 7.95 0.28 7.63
C VAL A 136 6.50 0.75 7.74
N GLY A 137 5.57 -0.14 8.09
CA GLY A 137 4.17 0.21 8.34
C GLY A 137 4.00 1.11 9.56
N GLY A 138 4.77 0.88 10.63
CA GLY A 138 4.80 1.75 11.81
C GLY A 138 5.25 3.17 11.46
N ALA A 139 6.32 3.30 10.66
CA ALA A 139 6.80 4.59 10.15
C ALA A 139 5.76 5.31 9.28
N ILE A 140 5.12 4.58 8.35
CA ILE A 140 4.03 5.11 7.51
C ILE A 140 2.86 5.59 8.39
N LYS A 141 2.44 4.81 9.40
CA LYS A 141 1.36 5.20 10.32
C LYS A 141 1.70 6.47 11.09
N THR A 142 2.95 6.65 11.51
CA THR A 142 3.38 7.90 12.15
C THR A 142 3.27 9.09 11.21
N GLY A 143 3.66 8.94 9.94
CA GLY A 143 3.45 9.99 8.93
C GLY A 143 1.97 10.28 8.69
N TYR A 144 1.14 9.24 8.54
CA TYR A 144 -0.32 9.38 8.43
C TYR A 144 -0.93 10.12 9.62
N ARG A 145 -0.54 9.77 10.83
CA ARG A 145 -1.01 10.44 12.06
C ARG A 145 -0.70 11.93 12.05
N ASN A 146 0.50 12.31 11.62
CA ASN A 146 0.90 13.72 11.56
C ASN A 146 0.16 14.46 10.45
N ALA A 147 0.03 13.87 9.26
CA ALA A 147 -0.78 14.43 8.18
C ALA A 147 -2.25 14.61 8.58
N VAL A 148 -2.79 13.65 9.34
CA VAL A 148 -4.17 13.67 9.83
C VAL A 148 -4.38 14.75 10.91
N ALA A 149 -3.39 14.98 11.76
CA ALA A 149 -3.42 15.98 12.81
C ALA A 149 -3.06 17.41 12.32
N ASP A 150 -2.65 17.54 11.06
CA ASP A 150 -2.13 18.78 10.52
C ASP A 150 -3.21 19.85 10.33
N ASP A 151 -2.89 21.07 10.74
CA ASP A 151 -3.77 22.24 10.73
C ASP A 151 -4.09 22.76 9.33
N ALA A 152 -3.29 22.44 8.30
CA ALA A 152 -3.58 22.79 6.92
C ALA A 152 -4.68 21.93 6.27
N GLY A 153 -5.19 20.92 6.97
CA GLY A 153 -6.23 20.04 6.43
C GLY A 153 -5.73 19.29 5.21
N VAL A 154 -4.80 18.35 5.41
CA VAL A 154 -4.28 17.50 4.34
C VAL A 154 -5.40 16.67 3.73
N ASP A 155 -5.52 16.75 2.39
CA ASP A 155 -6.57 16.07 1.62
C ASP A 155 -6.09 14.72 1.08
N VAL A 156 -4.83 14.64 0.66
CA VAL A 156 -4.18 13.44 0.11
C VAL A 156 -2.82 13.23 0.76
N VAL A 157 -2.54 11.99 1.15
CA VAL A 157 -1.25 11.59 1.71
C VAL A 157 -0.61 10.57 0.79
N ALA A 158 0.57 10.90 0.25
CA ALA A 158 1.40 9.98 -0.49
C ALA A 158 2.48 9.36 0.40
N VAL A 159 2.97 8.18 0.02
CA VAL A 159 4.14 7.53 0.61
C VAL A 159 5.20 7.41 -0.46
N MET A 160 6.40 7.90 -0.16
CA MET A 160 7.59 7.78 -0.98
C MET A 160 8.75 7.33 -0.10
N ASN A 161 9.28 6.13 -0.30
CA ASN A 161 10.32 5.57 0.57
C ASN A 161 11.62 6.39 0.51
N GLY A 162 12.39 6.36 1.60
CA GLY A 162 13.71 6.99 1.68
C GLY A 162 14.83 6.29 0.90
N ASP A 163 14.54 5.15 0.26
CA ASP A 163 15.50 4.28 -0.46
C ASP A 163 15.87 4.77 -1.86
N GLY A 164 15.29 5.87 -2.35
CA GLY A 164 15.56 6.39 -3.69
C GLY A 164 14.97 5.58 -4.85
N GLN A 165 14.21 4.51 -4.59
CA GLN A 165 13.65 3.65 -5.64
C GLN A 165 12.37 4.21 -6.28
N MET A 166 11.83 5.30 -5.73
CA MET A 166 10.57 5.91 -6.12
C MET A 166 10.83 7.24 -6.83
N ASP A 167 10.61 7.25 -8.14
CA ASP A 167 10.79 8.44 -8.98
C ASP A 167 9.84 9.58 -8.54
N PRO A 168 10.35 10.72 -8.05
CA PRO A 168 9.53 11.84 -7.61
C PRO A 168 8.79 12.52 -8.77
N SER A 169 9.30 12.40 -10.00
CA SER A 169 8.72 13.04 -11.19
C SER A 169 7.37 12.45 -11.61
N ILE A 170 7.01 11.26 -11.11
CA ILE A 170 5.71 10.62 -11.37
C ILE A 170 4.73 10.76 -10.19
N LEU A 171 5.09 11.50 -9.13
CA LEU A 171 4.25 11.63 -7.94
C LEU A 171 2.86 12.19 -8.28
N ASP A 172 2.79 13.12 -9.23
CA ASP A 172 1.56 13.68 -9.79
C ASP A 172 0.62 12.56 -10.30
N ARG A 173 1.15 11.66 -11.13
CA ARG A 173 0.42 10.51 -11.66
C ARG A 173 -0.03 9.52 -10.58
N ILE A 174 0.75 9.40 -9.49
CA ILE A 174 0.38 8.54 -8.35
C ILE A 174 -0.78 9.16 -7.56
N ILE A 175 -0.80 10.48 -7.34
CA ILE A 175 -1.85 11.16 -6.57
C ILE A 175 -3.10 11.46 -7.41
N ASP A 176 -2.98 11.56 -8.73
CA ASP A 176 -4.04 11.94 -9.66
C ASP A 176 -5.35 11.18 -9.48
N PRO A 177 -5.38 9.84 -9.37
CA PRO A 177 -6.63 9.12 -9.17
C PRO A 177 -7.32 9.48 -7.86
N VAL A 178 -6.54 9.88 -6.84
CA VAL A 178 -7.06 10.25 -5.52
C VAL A 178 -7.52 11.71 -5.52
N VAL A 179 -6.76 12.61 -6.12
CA VAL A 179 -7.09 14.04 -6.24
C VAL A 179 -8.27 14.26 -7.20
N SER A 180 -8.36 13.49 -8.28
CA SER A 180 -9.54 13.50 -9.15
C SER A 180 -10.76 12.89 -8.45
N GLY A 181 -10.56 12.04 -7.45
CA GLY A 181 -11.64 11.31 -6.77
C GLY A 181 -12.14 10.10 -7.57
N ASP A 182 -11.35 9.61 -8.52
CA ASP A 182 -11.60 8.35 -9.22
C ASP A 182 -11.30 7.14 -8.33
N ALA A 183 -10.36 7.26 -7.40
CA ALA A 183 -10.03 6.27 -6.39
C ALA A 183 -9.87 6.89 -5.00
N ASP A 184 -10.01 6.07 -3.97
CA ASP A 184 -9.75 6.43 -2.57
C ASP A 184 -8.29 6.15 -2.18
N TYR A 185 -7.67 5.23 -2.91
CA TYR A 185 -6.29 4.80 -2.74
C TYR A 185 -5.68 4.48 -4.11
N ALA A 186 -4.50 5.02 -4.40
CA ALA A 186 -3.73 4.71 -5.60
C ALA A 186 -2.39 4.10 -5.20
N LYS A 187 -1.87 3.22 -6.06
CA LYS A 187 -0.54 2.67 -5.86
C LYS A 187 0.18 2.38 -7.17
N GLY A 188 1.50 2.49 -7.09
CA GLY A 188 2.40 2.14 -8.16
C GLY A 188 2.26 0.68 -8.60
N ASN A 189 2.61 0.44 -9.85
CA ASN A 189 2.60 -0.86 -10.46
C ASN A 189 3.75 -1.04 -11.44
N ARG A 190 4.75 -1.83 -11.04
CA ARG A 190 5.90 -2.15 -11.88
C ARG A 190 5.70 -3.38 -12.76
N LEU A 191 4.59 -4.10 -12.61
CA LEU A 191 4.41 -5.43 -13.18
C LEU A 191 3.67 -5.46 -14.52
N TRP A 192 3.13 -4.33 -14.98
CA TRP A 192 2.37 -4.24 -16.24
C TRP A 192 3.24 -4.31 -17.50
N HIS A 193 4.48 -3.83 -17.47
CA HIS A 193 5.38 -3.92 -18.62
C HIS A 193 6.51 -4.92 -18.36
N THR A 194 6.69 -5.85 -19.29
CA THR A 194 7.73 -6.89 -19.24
C THR A 194 9.15 -6.31 -19.18
N GLU A 195 9.32 -5.10 -19.73
CA GLU A 195 10.57 -4.33 -19.70
C GLU A 195 11.00 -3.91 -18.29
N TYR A 196 10.06 -3.79 -17.35
CA TYR A 196 10.30 -3.38 -15.95
C TYR A 196 10.65 -4.57 -15.04
N ARG A 197 10.68 -5.78 -15.60
CA ARG A 197 10.97 -7.04 -14.90
C ARG A 197 12.39 -7.56 -15.15
N ARG A 198 13.16 -6.91 -16.04
CA ARG A 198 14.44 -7.44 -16.54
C ARG A 198 15.48 -7.67 -15.44
N ASP A 199 15.38 -6.95 -14.32
CA ASP A 199 16.36 -7.03 -13.23
C ASP A 199 15.91 -7.89 -12.02
N MET A 200 14.73 -8.54 -12.07
CA MET A 200 14.26 -9.40 -10.97
C MET A 200 14.73 -10.84 -11.11
N SER A 201 15.25 -11.44 -10.02
CA SER A 201 15.54 -12.88 -9.98
C SER A 201 14.27 -13.73 -10.14
N GLY A 202 14.41 -14.93 -10.70
CA GLY A 202 13.28 -15.86 -10.89
C GLY A 202 12.53 -16.20 -9.61
N TRP A 203 13.25 -16.27 -8.48
CA TRP A 203 12.64 -16.50 -7.16
C TRP A 203 11.79 -15.32 -6.66
N ARG A 204 12.28 -14.08 -6.80
CA ARG A 204 11.51 -12.87 -6.47
C ARG A 204 10.26 -12.75 -7.34
N THR A 205 10.38 -13.12 -8.62
CA THR A 205 9.25 -13.14 -9.55
C THR A 205 8.19 -14.14 -9.11
N PHE A 206 8.58 -15.37 -8.78
CA PHE A 206 7.66 -16.39 -8.26
C PHE A 206 6.97 -15.95 -6.96
N GLY A 207 7.74 -15.43 -6.00
CA GLY A 207 7.22 -14.93 -4.74
C GLY A 207 6.17 -13.82 -4.93
N ASN A 208 6.45 -12.86 -5.82
CA ASN A 208 5.52 -11.78 -6.16
C ASN A 208 4.23 -12.30 -6.82
N VAL A 209 4.31 -13.29 -7.71
CA VAL A 209 3.12 -13.90 -8.34
C VAL A 209 2.25 -14.60 -7.29
N LEU A 210 2.86 -15.44 -6.45
CA LEU A 210 2.15 -16.15 -5.38
C LEU A 210 1.48 -15.17 -4.42
N LEU A 211 2.24 -14.17 -3.95
CA LEU A 211 1.74 -13.19 -2.99
C LEU A 211 0.68 -12.27 -3.59
N THR A 212 0.79 -11.93 -4.87
CA THR A 212 -0.28 -11.23 -5.61
C THR A 212 -1.56 -12.06 -5.61
N GLY A 213 -1.47 -13.36 -5.90
CA GLY A 213 -2.61 -14.28 -5.86
C GLY A 213 -3.27 -14.34 -4.47
N LEU A 214 -2.47 -14.56 -3.42
CA LEU A 214 -2.96 -14.60 -2.04
C LEU A 214 -3.60 -13.28 -1.61
N THR A 215 -3.01 -12.15 -2.00
CA THR A 215 -3.55 -10.84 -1.65
C THR A 215 -4.84 -10.53 -2.39
N ARG A 216 -5.02 -10.97 -3.64
CA ARG A 216 -6.30 -10.84 -4.37
C ARG A 216 -7.43 -11.56 -3.64
N VAL A 217 -7.19 -12.81 -3.22
CA VAL A 217 -8.16 -13.58 -2.43
C VAL A 217 -8.46 -12.88 -1.10
N ALA A 218 -7.42 -12.48 -0.37
CA ALA A 218 -7.58 -11.88 0.94
C ALA A 218 -8.29 -10.52 0.90
N SER A 219 -7.89 -9.65 -0.02
CA SER A 219 -8.44 -8.30 -0.15
C SER A 219 -9.78 -8.25 -0.85
N GLY A 220 -10.06 -9.15 -1.80
CA GLY A 220 -11.25 -9.10 -2.63
C GLY A 220 -11.11 -8.16 -3.85
N TYR A 221 -9.93 -7.57 -4.07
CA TYR A 221 -9.59 -6.88 -5.32
C TYR A 221 -8.94 -7.87 -6.28
N TRP A 222 -9.63 -8.21 -7.36
CA TRP A 222 -9.28 -9.34 -8.22
C TRP A 222 -8.47 -8.94 -9.46
N ARG A 223 -8.52 -7.67 -9.87
CA ARG A 223 -7.76 -7.12 -11.01
C ARG A 223 -6.43 -6.51 -10.56
N MET A 224 -6.32 -6.14 -9.28
CA MET A 224 -5.15 -5.62 -8.58
C MET A 224 -3.85 -6.36 -8.93
N THR A 225 -2.78 -5.61 -9.11
CA THR A 225 -1.42 -6.16 -9.37
C THR A 225 -0.39 -5.44 -8.50
N ASP A 226 0.78 -6.05 -8.26
CA ASP A 226 1.87 -5.45 -7.46
C ASP A 226 1.42 -4.89 -6.08
N PRO A 227 0.78 -5.70 -5.21
CA PRO A 227 0.27 -5.23 -3.92
C PRO A 227 1.36 -4.90 -2.89
N GLN A 228 2.64 -5.08 -3.26
CA GLN A 228 3.80 -4.81 -2.41
C GLN A 228 4.43 -3.45 -2.69
N ASN A 229 3.91 -2.71 -3.67
CA ASN A 229 4.45 -1.41 -4.02
C ASN A 229 4.16 -0.40 -2.89
N GLY A 230 5.22 0.23 -2.38
CA GLY A 230 5.14 1.25 -1.32
C GLY A 230 4.83 2.66 -1.84
N TYR A 231 4.94 2.88 -3.16
CA TYR A 231 4.64 4.17 -3.77
C TYR A 231 3.12 4.32 -3.89
N THR A 232 2.53 5.03 -2.94
CA THR A 232 1.07 5.00 -2.74
C THR A 232 0.54 6.40 -2.47
N ALA A 233 -0.76 6.59 -2.71
CA ALA A 233 -1.51 7.78 -2.31
C ALA A 233 -2.84 7.34 -1.70
N ILE A 234 -3.27 8.01 -0.62
CA ILE A 234 -4.52 7.72 0.07
C ILE A 234 -5.25 9.02 0.41
N SER A 235 -6.58 9.03 0.22
CA SER A 235 -7.38 10.19 0.60
C SER A 235 -7.50 10.28 2.13
N ARG A 236 -7.65 11.50 2.64
CA ARG A 236 -7.93 11.72 4.07
C ARG A 236 -9.17 10.96 4.54
N THR A 237 -10.22 10.94 3.70
CA THR A 237 -11.46 10.22 4.02
C THR A 237 -11.22 8.71 4.11
N ALA A 238 -10.36 8.14 3.25
CA ALA A 238 -9.99 6.73 3.32
C ALA A 238 -9.20 6.40 4.59
N LEU A 239 -8.23 7.24 4.98
CA LEU A 239 -7.48 7.10 6.24
C LEU A 239 -8.42 7.03 7.44
N ASP A 240 -9.38 7.94 7.54
CA ASP A 240 -10.35 7.97 8.64
C ASP A 240 -11.21 6.69 8.68
N ARG A 241 -11.58 6.14 7.52
CA ARG A 241 -12.43 4.94 7.41
C ARG A 241 -11.71 3.63 7.70
N VAL A 242 -10.42 3.51 7.36
CA VAL A 242 -9.69 2.24 7.52
C VAL A 242 -9.16 1.99 8.93
N ALA A 243 -9.27 2.99 9.82
CA ALA A 243 -8.71 2.97 11.17
C ALA A 243 -7.24 2.53 11.15
N PHE A 244 -6.42 3.31 10.41
CA PHE A 244 -5.06 2.96 10.02
C PHE A 244 -4.13 2.59 11.19
N GLU A 245 -4.39 3.11 12.40
CA GLU A 245 -3.63 2.76 13.61
C GLU A 245 -3.65 1.26 13.94
N SER A 246 -4.72 0.57 13.56
CA SER A 246 -4.90 -0.89 13.76
C SER A 246 -4.33 -1.76 12.64
N LEU A 247 -3.65 -1.16 11.66
CA LEU A 247 -2.95 -1.88 10.60
C LEU A 247 -1.69 -2.57 11.14
N TYR A 248 -1.12 -3.44 10.32
CA TYR A 248 0.06 -4.24 10.68
C TYR A 248 1.33 -3.43 10.43
N ASP A 249 2.29 -3.44 11.34
CA ASP A 249 3.35 -2.40 11.38
C ASP A 249 4.56 -2.73 10.51
N ASP A 250 4.66 -3.96 10.04
CA ASP A 250 5.84 -4.45 9.32
C ASP A 250 5.49 -4.82 7.86
N TYR A 251 6.39 -5.55 7.18
CA TYR A 251 6.20 -6.10 5.85
C TYR A 251 4.86 -6.88 5.77
N GLY A 252 3.90 -6.31 5.04
CA GLY A 252 2.50 -6.76 5.02
C GLY A 252 1.50 -5.62 5.26
N PHE A 253 1.96 -4.45 5.70
CA PHE A 253 1.15 -3.23 5.85
C PHE A 253 0.30 -2.96 4.60
N CYS A 254 0.93 -2.90 3.42
CA CYS A 254 0.25 -2.64 2.15
C CYS A 254 -0.88 -3.66 1.91
N ASN A 255 -0.62 -4.95 2.14
CA ASN A 255 -1.62 -6.00 1.95
C ASN A 255 -2.79 -5.86 2.93
N HIS A 256 -2.50 -5.60 4.21
CA HIS A 256 -3.52 -5.45 5.23
C HIS A 256 -4.38 -4.21 4.97
N LEU A 257 -3.76 -3.10 4.53
CA LEU A 257 -4.46 -1.89 4.11
C LEU A 257 -5.45 -2.19 2.97
N LEU A 258 -5.05 -2.95 1.95
CA LEU A 258 -5.97 -3.36 0.86
C LEU A 258 -7.18 -4.12 1.38
N VAL A 259 -6.99 -5.05 2.32
CA VAL A 259 -8.13 -5.76 2.94
C VAL A 259 -9.05 -4.80 3.69
N ARG A 260 -8.49 -3.82 4.42
CA ARG A 260 -9.28 -2.81 5.14
C ARG A 260 -10.03 -1.87 4.20
N LEU A 261 -9.40 -1.44 3.09
CA LEU A 261 -10.04 -0.62 2.06
C LEU A 261 -11.27 -1.34 1.48
N ASN A 262 -11.13 -2.62 1.11
CA ASN A 262 -12.24 -3.38 0.55
C ASN A 262 -13.39 -3.59 1.55
N ARG A 263 -13.07 -3.81 2.84
CA ARG A 263 -14.08 -3.92 3.90
C ARG A 263 -14.95 -2.66 4.05
N GLN A 264 -14.41 -1.51 3.66
CA GLN A 264 -15.09 -0.21 3.62
C GLN A 264 -15.66 0.14 2.24
N GLY A 265 -15.55 -0.76 1.24
CA GLY A 265 -16.05 -0.54 -0.11
C GLY A 265 -15.36 0.60 -0.86
N LEU A 266 -14.08 0.84 -0.56
CA LEU A 266 -13.31 1.95 -1.14
C LEU A 266 -12.71 1.54 -2.51
N ARG A 267 -12.55 2.51 -3.40
CA ARG A 267 -11.99 2.31 -4.74
C ARG A 267 -10.47 2.38 -4.72
N ILE A 268 -9.83 1.54 -5.52
CA ILE A 268 -8.38 1.50 -5.69
C ILE A 268 -7.98 1.79 -7.15
N ALA A 269 -6.80 2.35 -7.34
CA ALA A 269 -6.18 2.55 -8.66
C ALA A 269 -4.77 1.96 -8.73
N ASP A 270 -4.47 1.26 -9.82
CA ASP A 270 -3.13 0.84 -10.19
C ASP A 270 -2.53 1.86 -11.17
N VAL A 271 -1.42 2.48 -10.81
CA VAL A 271 -0.71 3.48 -11.61
C VAL A 271 0.59 2.88 -12.18
N PRO A 272 0.75 2.81 -13.52
CA PRO A 272 1.95 2.24 -14.12
C PRO A 272 3.22 3.05 -13.83
N MET A 273 4.27 2.36 -13.37
CA MET A 273 5.58 2.97 -13.09
C MET A 273 6.73 2.04 -13.50
N ARG A 274 7.91 2.63 -13.78
CA ARG A 274 9.18 1.90 -13.81
C ARG A 274 9.67 1.68 -12.38
N ALA A 275 10.34 0.56 -12.15
CA ALA A 275 11.13 0.41 -10.93
C ALA A 275 12.52 1.00 -11.18
N VAL A 276 12.99 1.86 -10.29
CA VAL A 276 14.39 2.29 -10.25
C VAL A 276 15.08 1.29 -9.32
N TYR A 277 16.00 0.49 -9.87
CA TYR A 277 16.81 -0.43 -9.07
C TYR A 277 18.22 0.17 -8.95
N GLY A 278 18.63 0.50 -7.73
CA GLY A 278 20.00 0.87 -7.38
C GLY A 278 20.82 -0.33 -6.90
N ASP A 279 21.97 -0.05 -6.30
CA ASP A 279 22.90 -1.04 -5.75
C ASP A 279 22.48 -1.60 -4.36
N GLU A 280 21.25 -1.32 -3.90
CA GLU A 280 20.79 -1.71 -2.56
C GLU A 280 20.50 -3.21 -2.42
N THR A 281 20.77 -3.71 -1.21
CA THR A 281 20.47 -5.10 -0.82
C THR A 281 19.14 -5.19 -0.07
N SER A 282 18.23 -6.04 -0.54
CA SER A 282 16.93 -6.28 0.10
C SER A 282 17.09 -6.85 1.52
N HIS A 283 16.76 -6.08 2.56
CA HIS A 283 16.82 -6.49 3.98
C HIS A 283 15.75 -7.51 4.43
N ILE A 284 14.88 -7.98 3.53
CA ILE A 284 13.79 -8.92 3.85
C ILE A 284 14.34 -10.32 4.19
N ARG A 285 14.05 -10.77 5.42
CA ARG A 285 14.29 -12.16 5.86
C ARG A 285 13.11 -13.06 5.49
N TYR A 286 13.19 -13.73 4.33
CA TYR A 286 12.09 -14.52 3.77
C TYR A 286 11.53 -15.62 4.70
N GLY A 287 12.39 -16.25 5.53
CA GLY A 287 11.99 -17.37 6.40
C GLY A 287 10.96 -17.00 7.48
N SER A 288 11.06 -15.79 8.05
CA SER A 288 10.08 -15.29 9.02
C SER A 288 8.94 -14.52 8.34
N PHE A 289 9.23 -13.86 7.22
CA PHE A 289 8.28 -13.05 6.48
C PHE A 289 7.13 -13.86 5.89
N VAL A 290 7.41 -14.97 5.19
CA VAL A 290 6.37 -15.72 4.46
C VAL A 290 5.31 -16.32 5.39
N PRO A 291 5.65 -16.99 6.51
CA PRO A 291 4.64 -17.51 7.44
C PRO A 291 3.81 -16.40 8.11
N ALA A 292 4.46 -15.31 8.54
CA ALA A 292 3.79 -14.19 9.19
C ALA A 292 2.78 -13.53 8.24
N LEU A 293 3.20 -13.23 7.01
CA LEU A 293 2.33 -12.63 6.00
C LEU A 293 1.22 -13.58 5.56
N SER A 294 1.50 -14.87 5.38
CA SER A 294 0.47 -15.86 5.04
C SER A 294 -0.61 -15.95 6.12
N LEU A 295 -0.21 -15.95 7.39
CA LEU A 295 -1.14 -15.95 8.52
C LEU A 295 -1.92 -14.64 8.63
N LEU A 296 -1.27 -13.49 8.39
CA LEU A 296 -1.92 -12.18 8.33
C LEU A 296 -2.99 -12.16 7.24
N LEU A 297 -2.67 -12.61 6.02
CA LEU A 297 -3.60 -12.67 4.90
C LEU A 297 -4.76 -13.62 5.18
N LEU A 298 -4.50 -14.80 5.75
CA LEU A 298 -5.54 -15.75 6.11
C LEU A 298 -6.49 -15.19 7.17
N ARG A 299 -5.96 -14.58 8.24
CA ARG A 299 -6.77 -13.93 9.28
C ARG A 299 -7.58 -12.77 8.72
N SER A 300 -6.97 -11.96 7.86
CA SER A 300 -7.63 -10.81 7.23
C SER A 300 -8.75 -11.25 6.29
N TYR A 301 -8.52 -12.31 5.51
CA TYR A 301 -9.50 -12.94 4.63
C TYR A 301 -10.70 -13.48 5.41
N LEU A 302 -10.46 -14.33 6.42
CA LEU A 302 -11.53 -14.90 7.25
C LEU A 302 -12.29 -13.78 7.98
N GLY A 303 -11.58 -12.82 8.57
CA GLY A 303 -12.20 -11.66 9.24
C GLY A 303 -13.10 -10.86 8.30
N ARG A 304 -12.72 -10.69 7.03
CA ARG A 304 -13.54 -10.04 6.00
C ARG A 304 -14.81 -10.85 5.71
N LEU A 305 -14.70 -12.17 5.52
CA LEU A 305 -15.86 -13.05 5.26
C LEU A 305 -16.85 -13.07 6.43
N PHE A 306 -16.35 -13.18 7.68
CA PHE A 306 -17.20 -13.16 8.87
C PHE A 306 -17.88 -11.81 9.07
N ALA A 307 -17.16 -10.70 8.86
CA ALA A 307 -17.74 -9.36 8.91
C ALA A 307 -18.84 -9.16 7.85
N ALA A 308 -18.68 -9.74 6.66
CA ALA A 308 -19.68 -9.69 5.59
C ALA A 308 -20.94 -10.51 5.92
N ARG A 309 -20.83 -11.58 6.71
CA ARG A 309 -21.97 -12.39 7.19
C ARG A 309 -22.83 -11.64 8.22
N GLY A 310 -22.23 -10.82 9.07
CA GLY A 310 -22.94 -10.09 10.14
C GLY A 310 -23.86 -8.95 9.67
N ARG A 311 -23.89 -8.65 8.36
CA ARG A 311 -24.69 -7.55 7.79
C ARG A 311 -26.02 -8.09 7.23
N GLY A 312 -27.15 -7.84 7.91
CA GLY A 312 -28.50 -8.15 7.40
C GLY A 312 -28.72 -9.64 7.09
N PHE A 313 -29.22 -9.97 5.91
CA PHE A 313 -29.37 -11.36 5.43
C PHE A 313 -28.03 -12.08 5.19
N GLY A 314 -26.89 -11.41 5.42
CA GLY A 314 -25.54 -11.92 5.19
C GLY A 314 -25.16 -11.88 3.72
N ASP A 315 -23.90 -11.56 3.42
CA ASP A 315 -23.40 -11.61 2.05
C ASP A 315 -23.42 -13.05 1.51
N PRO A 316 -24.22 -13.36 0.47
CA PRO A 316 -24.33 -14.71 -0.07
C PRO A 316 -23.02 -15.21 -0.68
N THR A 317 -22.19 -14.30 -1.18
CA THR A 317 -20.88 -14.66 -1.75
C THR A 317 -19.91 -15.10 -0.64
N ALA A 318 -19.89 -14.37 0.48
CA ALA A 318 -19.10 -14.74 1.65
C ALA A 318 -19.61 -16.03 2.31
N ALA A 319 -20.93 -16.22 2.38
CA ALA A 319 -21.53 -17.45 2.88
C ALA A 319 -21.14 -18.67 2.03
N ALA A 320 -21.16 -18.55 0.69
CA ALA A 320 -20.72 -19.60 -0.22
C ALA A 320 -19.23 -19.93 -0.06
N GLN A 321 -18.37 -18.93 0.12
CA GLN A 321 -16.94 -19.13 0.37
C GLN A 321 -16.69 -19.84 1.72
N LEU A 322 -17.37 -19.43 2.80
CA LEU A 322 -17.25 -20.08 4.12
C LEU A 322 -17.77 -21.52 4.09
N PHE A 323 -18.91 -21.77 3.44
CA PHE A 323 -19.45 -23.12 3.25
C PHE A 323 -18.48 -23.98 2.44
N GLY A 324 -17.89 -23.42 1.39
CA GLY A 324 -16.88 -24.08 0.58
C GLY A 324 -15.66 -24.51 1.40
N ILE A 325 -15.08 -23.58 2.18
CA ILE A 325 -13.94 -23.85 3.08
C ILE A 325 -14.29 -24.95 4.09
N GLY A 326 -15.46 -24.85 4.74
CA GLY A 326 -15.90 -25.85 5.72
C GLY A 326 -16.10 -27.24 5.10
N SER A 327 -16.68 -27.30 3.90
CA SER A 327 -16.93 -28.56 3.18
C SER A 327 -15.64 -29.22 2.69
N VAL A 328 -14.66 -28.43 2.23
CA VAL A 328 -13.32 -28.95 1.90
C VAL A 328 -12.63 -29.50 3.14
N GLY A 329 -12.65 -28.77 4.26
CA GLY A 329 -12.08 -29.24 5.52
C GLY A 329 -12.72 -30.53 6.02
N ALA A 330 -14.05 -30.61 6.02
CA ALA A 330 -14.78 -31.82 6.37
C ALA A 330 -14.47 -32.99 5.43
N GLY A 331 -14.43 -32.73 4.12
CA GLY A 331 -14.09 -33.74 3.11
C GLY A 331 -12.70 -34.34 3.31
N LEU A 332 -11.70 -33.50 3.58
CA LEU A 332 -10.33 -33.93 3.90
C LEU A 332 -10.26 -34.74 5.20
N ALA A 333 -10.98 -34.32 6.24
CA ALA A 333 -11.03 -35.04 7.51
C ALA A 333 -11.67 -36.44 7.37
N VAL A 334 -12.78 -36.53 6.65
CA VAL A 334 -13.47 -37.80 6.34
C VAL A 334 -12.57 -38.69 5.47
N GLY A 335 -11.94 -38.14 4.44
CA GLY A 335 -11.03 -38.87 3.56
C GLY A 335 -9.83 -39.44 4.30
N LEU A 336 -9.18 -38.64 5.14
CA LEU A 336 -8.06 -39.08 5.97
C LEU A 336 -8.49 -40.13 7.00
N GLY A 337 -9.63 -39.92 7.67
CA GLY A 337 -10.19 -40.89 8.62
C GLY A 337 -10.55 -42.23 7.98
N SER A 338 -11.07 -42.22 6.75
CA SER A 338 -11.34 -43.43 5.96
C SER A 338 -10.06 -44.19 5.63
N LEU A 339 -8.99 -43.48 5.29
CA LEU A 339 -7.68 -44.07 5.00
C LEU A 339 -7.07 -44.73 6.25
N LEU A 340 -7.17 -44.05 7.40
CA LEU A 340 -6.66 -44.54 8.69
C LEU A 340 -7.47 -45.71 9.25
N SER A 341 -8.79 -45.75 8.99
CA SER A 341 -9.70 -46.79 9.47
C SER A 341 -9.84 -48.00 8.53
N LEU A 342 -9.22 -47.95 7.34
CA LEU A 342 -9.34 -48.99 6.30
C LEU A 342 -10.80 -49.27 5.89
N VAL A 343 -11.69 -48.27 5.99
CA VAL A 343 -13.10 -48.36 5.56
C VAL A 343 -13.28 -47.54 4.27
N PRO A 344 -13.13 -48.13 3.07
CA PRO A 344 -12.98 -47.38 1.82
C PRO A 344 -14.26 -46.64 1.38
N ALA A 345 -15.42 -47.08 1.87
CA ALA A 345 -16.72 -46.50 1.52
C ALA A 345 -16.87 -45.03 1.98
N ALA A 346 -16.14 -44.61 3.03
CA ALA A 346 -16.17 -43.23 3.50
C ALA A 346 -15.26 -42.29 2.67
N ALA A 347 -14.30 -42.82 1.92
CA ALA A 347 -13.40 -42.02 1.10
C ALA A 347 -14.15 -41.30 -0.04
N SER A 348 -15.11 -41.97 -0.70
CA SER A 348 -15.92 -41.38 -1.76
C SER A 348 -16.80 -40.23 -1.24
N VAL A 349 -17.32 -40.35 -0.01
CA VAL A 349 -18.06 -39.27 0.67
C VAL A 349 -17.15 -38.08 0.94
N GLY A 350 -15.94 -38.31 1.43
CA GLY A 350 -14.95 -37.25 1.67
C GLY A 350 -14.59 -36.49 0.40
N VAL A 351 -14.35 -37.21 -0.71
CA VAL A 351 -14.07 -36.61 -2.02
C VAL A 351 -15.28 -35.82 -2.53
N ALA A 352 -16.49 -36.35 -2.45
CA ALA A 352 -17.70 -35.66 -2.88
C ALA A 352 -17.92 -34.35 -2.10
N LEU A 353 -17.76 -34.37 -0.77
CA LEU A 353 -17.84 -33.18 0.07
C LEU A 353 -16.78 -32.14 -0.30
N ALA A 354 -15.55 -32.57 -0.57
CA ALA A 354 -14.49 -31.66 -1.01
C ALA A 354 -14.80 -31.01 -2.36
N LEU A 355 -15.31 -31.78 -3.33
CA LEU A 355 -15.69 -31.26 -4.65
C LEU A 355 -16.85 -30.25 -4.57
N VAL A 356 -17.89 -30.55 -3.79
CA VAL A 356 -18.99 -29.61 -3.51
C VAL A 356 -18.46 -28.34 -2.84
N GLY A 357 -17.53 -28.50 -1.90
CA GLY A 357 -16.86 -27.38 -1.24
C GLY A 357 -16.09 -26.49 -2.19
N VAL A 358 -15.29 -27.08 -3.09
CA VAL A 358 -14.55 -26.34 -4.13
C VAL A 358 -15.52 -25.61 -5.06
N ALA A 359 -16.59 -26.25 -5.50
CA ALA A 359 -17.58 -25.62 -6.38
C ALA A 359 -18.27 -24.42 -5.71
N ALA A 360 -18.69 -24.55 -4.45
CA ALA A 360 -19.29 -23.47 -3.68
C ALA A 360 -18.31 -22.31 -3.44
N PHE A 361 -17.05 -22.63 -3.12
CA PHE A 361 -15.99 -21.64 -2.95
C PHE A 361 -15.78 -20.83 -4.25
N LEU A 362 -15.63 -21.52 -5.39
CA LEU A 362 -15.43 -20.87 -6.68
C LEU A 362 -16.63 -20.03 -7.11
N ALA A 363 -17.86 -20.50 -6.83
CA ALA A 363 -19.07 -19.72 -7.07
C ALA A 363 -19.10 -18.45 -6.21
N GLY A 364 -18.72 -18.55 -4.93
CA GLY A 364 -18.61 -17.42 -4.01
C GLY A 364 -17.54 -16.40 -4.47
N VAL A 365 -16.38 -16.87 -4.90
CA VAL A 365 -15.31 -16.03 -5.48
C VAL A 365 -15.79 -15.34 -6.77
N ALA A 366 -16.47 -16.06 -7.66
CA ALA A 366 -16.99 -15.47 -8.90
C ALA A 366 -18.06 -14.42 -8.63
N GLY A 367 -18.93 -14.64 -7.65
CA GLY A 367 -19.92 -13.67 -7.21
C GLY A 367 -19.28 -12.42 -6.61
N GLU A 368 -18.29 -12.60 -5.72
CA GLU A 368 -17.54 -11.49 -5.13
C GLU A 368 -16.80 -10.67 -6.20
N ARG A 369 -16.16 -11.33 -7.16
CA ARG A 369 -15.46 -10.66 -8.26
C ARG A 369 -16.38 -9.76 -9.08
N ARG A 370 -17.64 -10.16 -9.28
CA ARG A 370 -18.64 -9.32 -9.96
C ARG A 370 -19.06 -8.14 -9.09
N ARG A 371 -19.26 -8.38 -7.79
CA ARG A 371 -19.65 -7.35 -6.83
C ARG A 371 -18.59 -6.26 -6.68
N ASN A 372 -17.31 -6.65 -6.66
CA ASN A 372 -16.19 -5.74 -6.45
C ASN A 372 -15.65 -5.15 -7.76
N ALA A 373 -16.30 -5.39 -8.90
CA ALA A 373 -15.78 -5.00 -10.22
C ALA A 373 -15.59 -3.48 -10.38
N ASP A 374 -16.42 -2.69 -9.69
CA ASP A 374 -16.40 -1.22 -9.74
C ASP A 374 -15.48 -0.59 -8.67
N LEU A 375 -14.85 -1.42 -7.82
CA LEU A 375 -13.90 -0.95 -6.82
C LEU A 375 -12.47 -0.82 -7.37
N GLU A 376 -12.23 -1.23 -8.61
CA GLU A 376 -10.90 -1.27 -9.21
C GLU A 376 -10.87 -0.40 -10.47
N VAL A 377 -10.22 0.75 -10.36
CA VAL A 377 -10.04 1.71 -11.45
C VAL A 377 -8.76 1.40 -12.18
N ARG A 378 -8.86 1.40 -13.51
CA ARG A 378 -7.70 1.28 -14.40
C ARG A 378 -7.27 2.66 -14.82
N VAL A 379 -6.06 3.06 -14.45
CA VAL A 379 -5.43 4.25 -14.99
C VAL A 379 -4.76 3.83 -16.29
N ASP A 380 -5.37 4.20 -17.42
CA ASP A 380 -4.75 4.00 -18.72
C ASP A 380 -3.56 4.94 -18.79
N SER A 381 -2.34 4.38 -18.77
CA SER A 381 -1.16 5.16 -19.09
C SER A 381 -1.19 5.42 -20.60
N GLU A 382 -1.63 6.60 -21.02
CA GLU A 382 -0.96 7.21 -22.15
C GLU A 382 0.54 7.19 -21.79
N ALA A 383 1.35 6.55 -22.64
CA ALA A 383 2.77 6.33 -22.36
C ALA A 383 3.44 7.69 -22.02
N PRO A 384 4.26 7.79 -20.96
CA PRO A 384 4.84 9.08 -20.61
C PRO A 384 5.93 9.49 -21.63
N PRO A 385 6.24 10.80 -21.75
CA PRO A 385 7.03 11.40 -22.84
C PRO A 385 8.54 11.04 -22.87
N TRP A 386 9.04 10.15 -22.02
CA TRP A 386 10.47 9.80 -21.91
C TRP A 386 10.96 8.85 -23.01
N ARG A 387 10.34 8.85 -24.20
CA ARG A 387 11.01 8.35 -25.41
C ARG A 387 12.11 9.37 -25.76
N VAL A 388 13.19 9.35 -24.98
CA VAL A 388 14.48 9.84 -25.46
C VAL A 388 14.87 8.80 -26.50
N ASP A 389 14.69 9.16 -27.76
CA ASP A 389 15.34 8.47 -28.86
C ASP A 389 16.84 8.53 -28.54
N VAL A 390 17.37 7.44 -28.00
CA VAL A 390 18.79 7.17 -28.13
C VAL A 390 18.96 6.89 -29.60
N GLU A 391 19.21 7.94 -30.38
CA GLU A 391 19.89 7.82 -31.66
C GLU A 391 21.12 6.97 -31.36
N THR A 392 21.05 5.70 -31.74
CA THR A 392 22.23 4.89 -31.93
C THR A 392 23.03 5.61 -32.99
N GLU A 393 24.02 6.40 -32.57
CA GLU A 393 25.10 6.82 -33.46
C GLU A 393 25.66 5.53 -34.07
N ASP A 394 25.36 5.35 -35.34
CA ASP A 394 25.93 4.33 -36.21
C ASP A 394 27.46 4.40 -36.08
N ALA A 395 28.01 3.44 -35.33
CA ALA A 395 29.42 3.11 -35.44
C ALA A 395 29.66 2.60 -36.86
N SER A 396 30.11 3.51 -37.73
CA SER A 396 30.63 3.19 -39.06
C SER A 396 31.77 2.17 -38.92
N PRO A 397 31.85 1.15 -39.79
CA PRO A 397 32.91 0.15 -39.72
C PRO A 397 34.22 0.75 -40.27
N GLY A 398 35.10 1.16 -39.36
CA GLY A 398 36.44 1.67 -39.68
C GLY A 398 37.49 0.56 -39.66
N GLU A 399 37.87 0.15 -40.88
CA GLU A 399 39.21 -0.26 -41.35
C GLU A 399 40.06 -1.24 -40.52
N GLU A 400 40.14 -2.47 -41.03
CA GLU A 400 41.24 -3.42 -40.81
C GLU A 400 42.58 -2.80 -41.24
N THR A 401 43.59 -2.87 -40.36
CA THR A 401 45.01 -2.67 -40.74
C THR A 401 45.74 -4.01 -40.58
N PRO A 402 46.51 -4.46 -41.58
CA PRO A 402 47.12 -5.79 -41.56
C PRO A 402 48.42 -5.81 -40.74
N ALA A 403 48.61 -6.88 -39.97
CA ALA A 403 49.90 -7.20 -39.37
C ALA A 403 50.86 -7.70 -40.46
N GLY A 404 51.84 -6.87 -40.79
CA GLY A 404 53.01 -7.22 -41.60
C GLY A 404 54.14 -7.78 -40.74
N GLU A 405 54.91 -8.66 -41.38
CA GLU A 405 56.11 -9.36 -40.93
C GLU A 405 57.22 -8.41 -40.45
N GLU A 406 57.88 -8.76 -39.34
CA GLU A 406 59.33 -8.99 -39.20
C GLU A 406 59.69 -9.52 -37.80
#